data_AF-A0A8D1W701-F1
#
_entry.id   AF-A0A8D1W701-F1
#
_cell.length_a   1.000
_cell.length_b   1.000
_cell.length_c   1.000
_cell.angle_alpha   90.00
_cell.angle_beta   90.00
_cell.angle_gamma   90.00
#
_symmetry.space_group_name_H-M   'P 1'
#
loop_
_entity.id
_entity.type
_entity.pdbx_description
1 polymer ?
#
loop_
_entity_poly.entity_id
_entity_poly.type
_entity_poly.pdbx_seq_one_letter_code
_entity_poly.pdbx_strand_id
1 'polypeptide(L)'
;LADRLSADDLNSLIAHAHRRIDQLNRALAEQKATEKQHIALALEKQKLEEKRAFDSAVAKALEHHRSEIQAEQDRKVEEVRDAMENEMRTQLRRQAAAHTDHLRDVLRVQEQELKYEFEQDLSEKLTEQELQFRRLSQEQVDNFTLDINTAYARLRGIEQAVQSHAVAEEEARKAHQLWLSVEALKYSMKTASPDLPTVPLGSAVEAVRASCSDSEFTQALTAALPPESLTRGVYSEETLRVRFYAVQKLARRVAMIDETRNSLYQYFLSYLQSLLLFPPQQLKPPAELCPEDTSTFKLLAYASYCIEHGDLELAAKFVNQLKGESRRVAQDWLKEARMTLETKQIVEILTAYASAVGIGTTQVQQE
;
A
#
# COMPACT_ATOMS: atom_id res chain seq x y z
N LEU A 1 64.79 136.62 159.58
CA LEU A 1 66.12 137.26 159.63
C LEU A 1 66.98 136.43 158.68
N ALA A 2 67.39 136.76 157.46
CA ALA A 2 67.43 137.94 156.59
C ALA A 2 68.01 137.38 155.25
N ASP A 3 67.67 137.74 154.02
CA ASP A 3 66.70 138.68 153.47
C ASP A 3 66.45 138.29 151.98
N ARG A 4 65.17 138.37 151.56
CA ARG A 4 64.63 138.39 150.17
C ARG A 4 64.85 137.21 149.19
N LEU A 5 63.80 136.39 149.04
CA LEU A 5 63.13 135.90 147.79
C LEU A 5 62.13 134.79 148.18
N SER A 6 60.85 134.85 147.76
CA SER A 6 59.79 133.91 148.20
C SER A 6 59.42 132.85 147.16
N ALA A 7 59.13 131.63 147.64
CA ALA A 7 59.03 130.37 146.90
C ALA A 7 57.62 129.99 146.37
N ASP A 8 56.61 130.86 146.51
CA ASP A 8 55.25 130.60 145.99
C ASP A 8 55.20 130.55 144.44
N ASP A 9 56.20 131.12 143.76
CA ASP A 9 56.34 131.03 142.30
C ASP A 9 56.88 129.68 141.80
N LEU A 10 57.47 128.86 142.68
CA LEU A 10 58.12 127.60 142.29
C LEU A 10 57.12 126.43 142.20
N ASN A 11 56.06 126.45 143.02
CA ASN A 11 55.06 125.38 143.04
C ASN A 11 53.97 125.52 141.97
N SER A 12 53.72 126.73 141.44
CA SER A 12 52.79 126.95 140.33
C SER A 12 53.32 126.36 139.00
N LEU A 13 54.65 126.33 138.82
CA LEU A 13 55.32 125.79 137.64
C LEU A 13 55.29 124.25 137.55
N ILE A 14 55.33 123.57 138.70
CA ILE A 14 55.27 122.09 138.78
C ILE A 14 53.89 121.56 138.38
N ALA A 15 52.80 122.25 138.73
CA ALA A 15 51.45 121.85 138.36
C ALA A 15 51.16 122.01 136.85
N HIS A 16 51.74 123.02 136.20
CA HIS A 16 51.61 123.23 134.76
C HIS A 16 52.37 122.17 133.94
N ALA A 17 53.56 121.76 134.40
CA ALA A 17 54.35 120.71 133.75
C ALA A 17 53.62 119.35 133.75
N HIS A 18 53.01 118.95 134.88
CA HIS A 18 52.26 117.69 134.97
C HIS A 18 51.04 117.66 134.04
N ARG A 19 50.27 118.76 133.94
CA ARG A 19 49.14 118.83 133.01
C ARG A 19 49.55 118.70 131.54
N ARG A 20 50.73 119.21 131.18
CA ARG A 20 51.24 119.12 129.81
C ARG A 20 51.72 117.71 129.44
N ILE A 21 52.32 116.98 130.39
CA ILE A 21 52.74 115.59 130.20
C ILE A 21 51.53 114.67 130.00
N ASP A 22 50.46 114.85 130.77
CA ASP A 22 49.24 114.04 130.60
C ASP A 22 48.51 114.29 129.28
N GLN A 23 48.52 115.53 128.78
CA GLN A 23 47.96 115.86 127.46
C GLN A 23 48.74 115.17 126.32
N LEU A 24 50.08 115.16 126.39
CA LEU A 24 50.90 114.51 125.37
C LEU A 24 50.77 112.99 125.41
N ASN A 25 50.66 112.38 126.59
CA ASN A 25 50.44 110.94 126.72
C ASN A 25 49.09 110.49 126.16
N ARG A 26 48.02 111.30 126.32
CA ARG A 26 46.72 111.00 125.70
C ARG A 26 46.77 111.09 124.18
N ALA A 27 47.39 112.13 123.62
CA ALA A 27 47.51 112.28 122.17
C ALA A 27 48.32 111.14 121.50
N LEU A 28 49.38 110.67 122.17
CA LEU A 28 50.22 109.58 121.66
C LEU A 28 49.51 108.21 121.71
N ALA A 29 48.67 107.98 122.73
CA ALA A 29 47.84 106.78 122.82
C ALA A 29 46.73 106.76 121.75
N GLU A 30 46.11 107.91 121.48
CA GLU A 30 45.10 108.05 120.43
C GLU A 30 45.69 107.79 119.03
N GLN A 31 46.85 108.37 118.70
CA GLN A 31 47.52 108.10 117.41
C GLN A 31 47.91 106.62 117.21
N LYS A 32 48.42 105.96 118.25
CA LYS A 32 48.76 104.53 118.15
C LYS A 32 47.53 103.63 118.00
N ALA A 33 46.37 104.03 118.55
CA ALA A 33 45.14 103.28 118.40
C ALA A 33 44.54 103.42 117.00
N THR A 34 44.57 104.64 116.42
CA THR A 34 44.06 104.88 115.07
C THR A 34 44.91 104.19 114.01
N GLU A 35 46.24 104.24 114.11
CA GLU A 35 47.12 103.54 113.17
C GLU A 35 46.95 102.02 113.22
N LYS A 36 46.83 101.42 114.42
CA LYS A 36 46.57 99.99 114.55
C LYS A 36 45.24 99.57 113.91
N GLN A 37 44.19 100.38 114.06
CA GLN A 37 42.91 100.14 113.40
C GLN A 37 43.02 100.25 111.87
N HIS A 38 43.75 101.24 111.36
CA HIS A 38 43.98 101.39 109.92
C HIS A 38 44.74 100.20 109.33
N ILE A 39 45.78 99.71 110.01
CA ILE A 39 46.56 98.54 109.57
C ILE A 39 45.69 97.27 109.59
N ALA A 40 44.88 97.07 110.63
CA ALA A 40 43.99 95.92 110.74
C ALA A 40 42.94 95.91 109.61
N LEU A 41 42.32 97.04 109.32
CA LEU A 41 41.33 97.16 108.24
C LEU A 41 41.95 96.97 106.85
N ALA A 42 43.18 97.45 106.63
CA ALA A 42 43.90 97.23 105.38
C ALA A 42 44.23 95.75 105.16
N LEU A 43 44.69 95.05 106.20
CA LEU A 43 44.96 93.61 106.16
C LEU A 43 43.70 92.78 105.92
N GLU A 44 42.56 93.15 106.52
CA GLU A 44 41.30 92.45 106.24
C GLU A 44 40.83 92.66 104.80
N LYS A 45 40.92 93.88 104.27
CA LYS A 45 40.61 94.15 102.86
C LYS A 45 41.50 93.34 101.92
N GLN A 46 42.81 93.32 102.17
CA GLN A 46 43.75 92.56 101.35
C GLN A 46 43.44 91.05 101.38
N LYS A 47 43.19 90.46 102.55
CA LYS A 47 42.81 89.05 102.66
C LYS A 47 41.52 88.73 101.91
N LEU A 48 40.57 89.66 101.91
CA LEU A 48 39.27 89.47 101.25
C LEU A 48 39.39 89.59 99.73
N GLU A 49 40.24 90.49 99.24
CA GLU A 49 40.59 90.61 97.83
C GLU A 49 41.40 89.40 97.33
N GLU A 50 42.38 88.93 98.09
CA GLU A 50 43.16 87.72 97.77
C GLU A 50 42.27 86.47 97.74
N LYS A 51 41.36 86.31 98.70
CA LYS A 51 40.37 85.21 98.68
C LYS A 51 39.47 85.28 97.46
N ARG A 52 38.93 86.47 97.13
CA ARG A 52 38.09 86.65 95.94
C ARG A 52 38.86 86.36 94.64
N ALA A 53 40.11 86.80 94.56
CA ALA A 53 40.97 86.54 93.42
C ALA A 53 41.29 85.04 93.30
N PHE A 54 41.57 84.37 94.42
CA PHE A 54 41.79 82.92 94.48
C PHE A 54 40.55 82.14 94.07
N ASP A 55 39.38 82.45 94.65
CA ASP A 55 38.12 81.78 94.31
C ASP A 55 37.76 82.00 92.83
N SER A 56 38.01 83.19 92.28
CA SER A 56 37.82 83.47 90.85
C SER A 56 38.77 82.66 89.97
N ALA A 57 40.04 82.51 90.37
CA ALA A 57 41.00 81.71 89.64
C ALA A 57 40.65 80.20 89.68
N VAL A 58 40.23 79.70 90.84
CA VAL A 58 39.78 78.31 91.00
C VAL A 58 38.51 78.05 90.20
N ALA A 59 37.54 78.98 90.20
CA ALA A 59 36.32 78.86 89.39
C ALA A 59 36.65 78.80 87.89
N LYS A 60 37.53 79.67 87.40
CA LYS A 60 37.99 79.65 86.00
C LYS A 60 38.73 78.36 85.63
N ALA A 61 39.60 77.87 86.52
CA ALA A 61 40.32 76.61 86.29
C ALA A 61 39.35 75.40 86.27
N LEU A 62 38.35 75.39 87.15
CA LEU A 62 37.31 74.36 87.16
C LEU A 62 36.41 74.42 85.92
N GLU A 63 36.03 75.61 85.44
CA GLU A 63 35.27 75.78 84.20
C GLU A 63 36.09 75.33 82.99
N HIS A 64 37.38 75.66 82.93
CA HIS A 64 38.27 75.21 81.87
C HIS A 64 38.42 73.70 81.85
N HIS A 65 38.68 73.06 83.00
CA HIS A 65 38.74 71.60 83.05
C HIS A 65 37.41 70.92 82.74
N ARG A 66 36.28 71.50 83.16
CA ARG A 66 34.96 70.98 82.78
C ARG A 66 34.73 71.06 81.27
N SER A 67 35.11 72.15 80.63
CA SER A 67 34.97 72.30 79.17
C SER A 67 35.95 71.41 78.41
N GLU A 68 37.17 71.20 78.91
CA GLU A 68 38.11 70.22 78.37
C GLU A 68 37.57 68.80 78.47
N ILE A 69 37.07 68.39 79.64
CA ILE A 69 36.49 67.05 79.84
C ILE A 69 35.25 66.84 78.96
N GLN A 70 34.38 67.85 78.84
CA GLN A 70 33.23 67.79 77.94
C GLN A 70 33.67 67.66 76.48
N ALA A 71 34.63 68.47 76.04
CA ALA A 71 35.17 68.40 74.68
C ALA A 71 35.84 67.06 74.39
N GLU A 72 36.56 66.47 75.36
CA GLU A 72 37.13 65.12 75.22
C GLU A 72 36.06 64.04 75.19
N GLN A 73 35.00 64.16 75.99
CA GLN A 73 33.88 63.22 75.99
C GLN A 73 33.14 63.28 74.65
N ASP A 74 32.83 64.48 74.16
CA ASP A 74 32.18 64.70 72.87
C ASP A 74 33.02 64.14 71.72
N ARG A 75 34.35 64.37 71.75
CA ARG A 75 35.28 63.75 70.77
C ARG A 75 35.23 62.23 70.80
N LYS A 76 35.27 61.61 71.97
CA LYS A 76 35.19 60.14 72.10
C LYS A 76 33.83 59.59 71.63
N VAL A 77 32.75 60.31 71.92
CA VAL A 77 31.41 59.93 71.45
C VAL A 77 31.34 59.98 69.93
N GLU A 78 31.92 61.02 69.32
CA GLU A 78 31.96 61.15 67.86
C GLU A 78 32.85 60.10 67.22
N GLU A 79 34.05 59.84 67.77
CA GLU A 79 34.93 58.76 67.29
C GLU A 79 34.26 57.38 67.34
N VAL A 80 33.51 57.08 68.41
CA VAL A 80 32.76 55.83 68.52
C VAL A 80 31.59 55.78 67.53
N ARG A 81 30.90 56.91 67.30
CA ARG A 81 29.84 57.00 66.29
C ARG A 81 30.39 56.79 64.88
N ASP A 82 31.48 57.46 64.53
CA ASP A 82 32.14 57.33 63.24
C ASP A 82 32.62 55.89 63.02
N ALA A 83 33.22 55.26 64.03
CA ALA A 83 33.62 53.86 63.97
C ALA A 83 32.42 52.94 63.76
N MET A 84 31.32 53.16 64.49
CA MET A 84 30.09 52.37 64.37
C MET A 84 29.41 52.58 63.00
N GLU A 85 29.34 53.80 62.48
CA GLU A 85 28.81 54.09 61.15
C GLU A 85 29.66 53.44 60.06
N ASN A 86 30.99 53.50 60.18
CA ASN A 86 31.89 52.86 59.25
C ASN A 86 31.74 51.34 59.28
N GLU A 87 31.67 50.74 60.48
CA GLU A 87 31.44 49.31 60.63
C GLU A 87 30.08 48.91 60.05
N MET A 88 28.99 49.62 60.39
CA MET A 88 27.66 49.39 59.85
C MET A 88 27.64 49.50 58.31
N ARG A 89 28.28 50.53 57.73
CA ARG A 89 28.41 50.65 56.26
C ARG A 89 29.16 49.46 55.67
N THR A 90 30.24 48.99 56.31
CA THR A 90 30.98 47.83 55.80
C THR A 90 30.17 46.54 55.90
N GLN A 91 29.43 46.33 56.98
CA GLN A 91 28.55 45.17 57.15
C GLN A 91 27.41 45.18 56.13
N LEU A 92 26.75 46.32 55.94
CA LEU A 92 25.70 46.48 54.92
C LEU A 92 26.24 46.24 53.51
N ARG A 93 27.44 46.74 53.18
CA ARG A 93 28.10 46.45 51.89
C ARG A 93 28.39 44.97 51.71
N ARG A 94 28.92 44.30 52.74
CA ARG A 94 29.19 42.86 52.70
C ARG A 94 27.89 42.05 52.55
N GLN A 95 26.83 42.43 53.28
CA GLN A 95 25.54 41.77 53.19
C GLN A 95 24.90 41.99 51.82
N ALA A 96 24.95 43.22 51.28
CA ALA A 96 24.47 43.51 49.93
C ALA A 96 25.25 42.70 48.88
N ALA A 97 26.58 42.64 48.99
CA ALA A 97 27.42 41.85 48.09
C ALA A 97 27.11 40.34 48.16
N ALA A 98 27.05 39.78 49.37
CA ALA A 98 26.70 38.37 49.57
C ALA A 98 25.29 38.04 49.08
N HIS A 99 24.33 38.94 49.27
CA HIS A 99 22.97 38.78 48.75
C HIS A 99 22.93 38.87 47.22
N THR A 100 23.68 39.80 46.60
CA THR A 100 23.78 39.86 45.13
C THR A 100 24.46 38.64 44.53
N ASP A 101 25.49 38.11 45.19
CA ASP A 101 26.18 36.90 44.74
C ASP A 101 25.27 35.67 44.90
N HIS A 102 24.58 35.54 46.04
CA HIS A 102 23.60 34.47 46.24
C HIS A 102 22.46 34.52 45.22
N LEU A 103 21.89 35.70 44.95
CA LEU A 103 20.87 35.86 43.92
C LEU A 103 21.41 35.48 42.53
N ARG A 104 22.65 35.84 42.21
CA ARG A 104 23.29 35.47 40.94
C ARG A 104 23.44 33.96 40.83
N ASP A 105 23.85 33.29 41.89
CA ASP A 105 24.01 31.83 41.90
C ASP A 105 22.66 31.12 41.77
N VAL A 106 21.63 31.56 42.51
CA VAL A 106 20.27 31.00 42.41
C VAL A 106 19.70 31.20 41.00
N LEU A 107 19.83 32.41 40.44
CA LEU A 107 19.39 32.69 39.08
C LEU A 107 20.14 31.83 38.05
N ARG A 108 21.44 31.60 38.25
CA ARG A 108 22.23 30.74 37.36
C ARG A 108 21.77 29.29 37.40
N VAL A 109 21.47 28.76 38.59
CA VAL A 109 20.95 27.39 38.74
C VAL A 109 19.57 27.29 38.09
N GLN A 110 18.67 28.24 38.36
CA GLN A 110 17.34 28.27 37.72
C GLN A 110 17.43 28.35 36.20
N GLU A 111 18.32 29.18 35.66
CA GLU A 111 18.54 29.27 34.21
C GLU A 111 19.02 27.93 33.62
N GLN A 112 19.90 27.22 34.33
CA GLN A 112 20.39 25.91 33.91
C GLN A 112 19.31 24.83 33.97
N GLU A 113 18.53 24.79 35.04
CA GLU A 113 17.39 23.86 35.18
C GLU A 113 16.36 24.11 34.08
N LEU A 114 15.99 25.38 33.85
CA LEU A 114 15.04 25.74 32.80
C LEU A 114 15.55 25.35 31.40
N LYS A 115 16.86 25.57 31.12
CA LYS A 115 17.47 25.15 29.87
C LYS A 115 17.45 23.63 29.71
N TYR A 116 17.77 22.90 30.76
CA TYR A 116 17.77 21.44 30.74
C TYR A 116 16.35 20.89 30.50
N GLU A 117 15.35 21.41 31.20
CA GLU A 117 13.94 21.04 30.99
C GLU A 117 13.49 21.36 29.56
N PHE A 118 13.83 22.55 29.03
CA PHE A 118 13.49 22.88 27.65
C PHE A 118 14.20 22.02 26.62
N GLU A 119 15.47 21.71 26.80
CA GLU A 119 16.21 20.81 25.91
C GLU A 119 15.64 19.40 25.94
N GLN A 120 15.28 18.91 27.14
CA GLN A 120 14.65 17.61 27.31
C GLN A 120 13.28 17.57 26.61
N ASP A 121 12.38 18.51 26.89
CA ASP A 121 11.06 18.60 26.27
C ASP A 121 11.13 18.75 24.75
N LEU A 122 12.07 19.55 24.26
CA LEU A 122 12.29 19.73 22.82
C LEU A 122 12.79 18.43 22.18
N SER A 123 13.73 17.75 22.82
CA SER A 123 14.25 16.46 22.34
C SER A 123 13.16 15.39 22.32
N GLU A 124 12.32 15.32 23.35
CA GLU A 124 11.20 14.37 23.42
C GLU A 124 10.21 14.63 22.28
N LYS A 125 9.76 15.87 22.11
CA LYS A 125 8.85 16.24 21.01
C LYS A 125 9.44 15.99 19.62
N LEU A 126 10.74 16.26 19.42
CA LEU A 126 11.42 15.94 18.16
C LEU A 126 11.43 14.43 17.91
N THR A 127 11.78 13.62 18.91
CA THR A 127 11.80 12.16 18.76
C THR A 127 10.40 11.58 18.53
N GLU A 128 9.37 12.10 19.20
CA GLU A 128 7.98 11.72 18.97
C GLU A 128 7.57 12.02 17.53
N GLN A 129 7.92 13.21 17.03
CA GLN A 129 7.59 13.63 15.68
C GLN A 129 8.33 12.79 14.63
N GLU A 130 9.64 12.54 14.81
CA GLU A 130 10.43 11.66 13.94
C GLU A 130 9.86 10.23 13.91
N LEU A 131 9.43 9.72 15.06
CA LEU A 131 8.87 8.39 15.19
C LEU A 131 7.49 8.30 14.51
N GLN A 132 6.65 9.33 14.62
CA GLN A 132 5.40 9.44 13.88
C GLN A 132 5.64 9.49 12.36
N PHE A 133 6.58 10.31 11.89
CA PHE A 133 6.93 10.37 10.47
C PHE A 133 7.45 9.02 9.95
N ARG A 134 8.31 8.35 10.72
CA ARG A 134 8.83 7.03 10.35
C ARG A 134 7.71 5.98 10.32
N ARG A 135 6.77 5.99 11.27
CA ARG A 135 5.60 5.11 11.27
C ARG A 135 4.72 5.34 10.04
N LEU A 136 4.33 6.59 9.77
CA LEU A 136 3.51 6.94 8.61
C LEU A 136 4.19 6.55 7.30
N SER A 137 5.49 6.79 7.18
CA SER A 137 6.27 6.38 6.01
C SER A 137 6.31 4.85 5.87
N GLN A 138 6.45 4.11 6.97
CA GLN A 138 6.45 2.65 6.95
C GLN A 138 5.07 2.11 6.54
N GLU A 139 3.99 2.62 7.12
CA GLU A 139 2.62 2.26 6.77
C GLU A 139 2.32 2.54 5.28
N GLN A 140 2.80 3.66 4.74
CA GLN A 140 2.67 3.97 3.31
C GLN A 140 3.40 2.94 2.44
N VAL A 141 4.63 2.56 2.80
CA VAL A 141 5.40 1.55 2.06
C VAL A 141 4.75 0.18 2.16
N ASP A 142 4.26 -0.20 3.34
CA ASP A 142 3.60 -1.49 3.58
C ASP A 142 2.28 -1.57 2.79
N ASN A 143 1.46 -0.51 2.83
CA ASN A 143 0.22 -0.42 2.04
C ASN A 143 0.51 -0.48 0.53
N PHE A 144 1.49 0.28 0.05
CA PHE A 144 1.89 0.25 -1.36
C PHE A 144 2.40 -1.14 -1.78
N THR A 145 3.15 -1.82 -0.91
CA THR A 145 3.63 -3.18 -1.16
C THR A 145 2.48 -4.17 -1.24
N LEU A 146 1.47 -4.05 -0.36
CA LEU A 146 0.25 -4.85 -0.39
C LEU A 146 -0.52 -4.62 -1.70
N ASP A 147 -0.70 -3.37 -2.10
CA ASP A 147 -1.39 -2.99 -3.34
C ASP A 147 -0.67 -3.56 -4.58
N ILE A 148 0.66 -3.45 -4.63
CA ILE A 148 1.48 -4.05 -5.69
C ILE A 148 1.31 -5.57 -5.71
N ASN A 149 1.42 -6.24 -4.56
CA ASN A 149 1.29 -7.69 -4.49
C ASN A 149 -0.10 -8.16 -4.93
N THR A 150 -1.14 -7.42 -4.57
CA THR A 150 -2.52 -7.69 -4.98
C THR A 150 -2.69 -7.49 -6.48
N ALA A 151 -2.16 -6.40 -7.04
CA ALA A 151 -2.18 -6.14 -8.48
C ALA A 151 -1.41 -7.21 -9.25
N TYR A 152 -0.24 -7.60 -8.74
CA TYR A 152 0.60 -8.66 -9.33
C TYR A 152 -0.10 -10.02 -9.30
N ALA A 153 -0.74 -10.39 -8.19
CA ALA A 153 -1.51 -11.63 -8.08
C ALA A 153 -2.69 -11.66 -9.07
N ARG A 154 -3.40 -10.52 -9.22
CA ARG A 154 -4.48 -10.38 -10.22
C ARG A 154 -3.94 -10.52 -11.65
N LEU A 155 -2.86 -9.85 -11.98
CA LEU A 155 -2.23 -9.94 -13.30
C LEU A 155 -1.79 -11.36 -13.62
N ARG A 156 -1.15 -12.04 -12.66
CA ARG A 156 -0.75 -13.44 -12.82
C ARG A 156 -1.95 -14.37 -12.99
N GLY A 157 -3.04 -14.14 -12.25
CA GLY A 157 -4.28 -14.88 -12.42
C GLY A 157 -4.90 -14.69 -13.80
N ILE A 158 -4.88 -13.46 -14.32
CA ILE A 158 -5.34 -13.14 -15.68
C ILE A 158 -4.42 -13.79 -16.72
N GLU A 159 -3.10 -13.69 -16.56
CA GLU A 159 -2.13 -14.30 -17.48
C GLU A 159 -2.33 -15.82 -17.56
N GLN A 160 -2.49 -16.50 -16.42
CA GLN A 160 -2.75 -17.92 -16.38
C GLN A 160 -4.09 -18.28 -17.04
N ALA A 161 -5.15 -17.52 -16.77
CA ALA A 161 -6.47 -17.74 -17.39
C ALA A 161 -6.44 -17.49 -18.91
N VAL A 162 -5.72 -16.47 -19.37
CA VAL A 162 -5.54 -16.18 -20.79
C VAL A 162 -4.74 -17.29 -21.47
N GLN A 163 -3.69 -17.79 -20.82
CA GLN A 163 -2.86 -18.86 -21.39
C GLN A 163 -3.61 -20.18 -21.45
N SER A 164 -4.40 -20.54 -20.42
CA SER A 164 -5.26 -21.73 -20.46
C SER A 164 -6.36 -21.60 -21.52
N HIS A 165 -6.97 -20.42 -21.63
CA HIS A 165 -7.97 -20.15 -22.66
C HIS A 165 -7.38 -20.25 -24.07
N ALA A 166 -6.18 -19.72 -24.31
CA ALA A 166 -5.53 -19.78 -25.61
C ALA A 166 -5.26 -21.21 -26.08
N VAL A 167 -4.86 -22.11 -25.17
CA VAL A 167 -4.66 -23.54 -25.48
C VAL A 167 -5.99 -24.20 -25.83
N ALA A 168 -7.02 -24.00 -25.01
CA ALA A 168 -8.36 -24.56 -25.26
C ALA A 168 -8.99 -24.03 -26.56
N GLU A 169 -8.79 -22.74 -26.86
CA GLU A 169 -9.28 -22.11 -28.08
C GLU A 169 -8.58 -22.67 -29.33
N GLU A 170 -7.27 -22.91 -29.28
CA GLU A 170 -6.56 -23.52 -30.41
C GLU A 170 -7.01 -24.97 -30.66
N GLU A 171 -7.28 -25.75 -29.61
CA GLU A 171 -7.85 -27.10 -29.74
C GLU A 171 -9.27 -27.07 -30.32
N ALA A 172 -10.13 -26.17 -29.84
CA ALA A 172 -11.47 -25.96 -30.38
C ALA A 172 -11.43 -25.50 -31.85
N ARG A 173 -10.47 -24.62 -32.21
CA ARG A 173 -10.27 -24.15 -33.59
C ARG A 173 -9.89 -25.31 -34.51
N LYS A 174 -8.97 -26.19 -34.08
CA LYS A 174 -8.61 -27.40 -34.84
C LYS A 174 -9.80 -28.34 -35.02
N ALA A 175 -10.57 -28.58 -33.96
CA ALA A 175 -11.77 -29.40 -34.02
C ALA A 175 -12.83 -28.83 -34.99
N HIS A 176 -13.01 -27.51 -34.98
CA HIS A 176 -13.93 -26.83 -35.88
C HIS A 176 -13.47 -26.88 -37.34
N GLN A 177 -12.17 -26.69 -37.59
CA GLN A 177 -11.58 -26.84 -38.93
C GLN A 177 -11.74 -28.26 -39.48
N LEU A 178 -11.54 -29.28 -38.64
CA LEU A 178 -11.80 -30.68 -39.01
C LEU A 178 -13.28 -30.87 -39.39
N TRP A 179 -14.21 -30.38 -38.56
CA TRP A 179 -15.64 -30.50 -38.82
C TRP A 179 -16.06 -29.83 -40.13
N LEU A 180 -15.60 -28.59 -40.38
CA LEU A 180 -15.86 -27.88 -41.63
C LEU A 180 -15.31 -28.63 -42.85
N SER A 181 -14.11 -29.20 -42.73
CA SER A 181 -13.47 -29.96 -43.81
C SER A 181 -14.24 -31.25 -44.12
N VAL A 182 -14.74 -31.94 -43.09
CA VAL A 182 -15.55 -33.15 -43.26
C VAL A 182 -16.94 -32.82 -43.82
N GLU A 183 -17.58 -31.73 -43.38
CA GLU A 183 -18.86 -31.31 -43.95
C GLU A 183 -18.72 -30.84 -45.40
N ALA A 184 -17.60 -30.17 -45.74
CA ALA A 184 -17.28 -29.84 -47.13
C ALA A 184 -17.07 -31.09 -47.99
N LEU A 185 -16.40 -32.12 -47.46
CA LEU A 185 -16.25 -33.42 -48.13
C LEU A 185 -17.62 -34.08 -48.36
N LYS A 186 -18.48 -34.12 -47.34
CA LYS A 186 -19.84 -34.66 -47.43
C LYS A 186 -20.71 -33.89 -48.43
N TYR A 187 -20.57 -32.56 -48.48
CA TYR A 187 -21.25 -31.73 -49.47
C TYR A 187 -20.76 -32.06 -50.89
N SER A 188 -19.44 -32.18 -51.09
CA SER A 188 -18.85 -32.52 -52.40
C SER A 188 -19.32 -33.87 -52.95
N MET A 189 -19.64 -34.84 -52.08
CA MET A 189 -20.25 -36.11 -52.49
C MET A 189 -21.71 -35.97 -52.95
N LYS A 190 -22.45 -35.00 -52.40
CA LYS A 190 -23.86 -34.76 -52.74
C LYS A 190 -24.00 -33.87 -53.98
N THR A 191 -23.04 -32.99 -54.23
CA THR A 191 -23.04 -32.08 -55.37
C THR A 191 -22.82 -32.85 -56.67
N ALA A 192 -23.90 -33.08 -57.42
CA ALA A 192 -23.86 -33.53 -58.80
C ALA A 192 -24.26 -32.38 -59.73
N SER A 193 -23.40 -32.08 -60.71
CA SER A 193 -23.74 -31.17 -61.80
C SER A 193 -24.17 -31.99 -63.02
N PRO A 194 -25.13 -31.52 -63.84
CA PRO A 194 -25.48 -32.20 -65.09
C PRO A 194 -24.29 -32.32 -66.07
N ASP A 195 -23.33 -31.39 -66.01
CA ASP A 195 -22.17 -31.35 -66.91
C ASP A 195 -21.00 -32.22 -66.43
N LEU A 196 -20.85 -32.37 -65.10
CA LEU A 196 -19.89 -33.28 -64.47
C LEU A 196 -20.61 -34.13 -63.42
N PRO A 197 -20.94 -35.39 -63.72
CA PRO A 197 -21.69 -36.26 -62.81
C PRO A 197 -20.85 -36.74 -61.61
N THR A 198 -19.59 -36.35 -61.54
CA THR A 198 -18.62 -36.82 -60.56
C THR A 198 -17.59 -35.73 -60.29
N VAL A 199 -17.34 -35.41 -59.02
CA VAL A 199 -16.36 -34.41 -58.56
C VAL A 199 -15.23 -35.13 -57.82
N PRO A 200 -13.95 -34.90 -58.15
CA PRO A 200 -12.83 -35.54 -57.48
C PRO A 200 -12.76 -35.14 -56.01
N LEU A 201 -12.60 -36.12 -55.11
CA LEU A 201 -12.57 -35.90 -53.67
C LEU A 201 -11.17 -35.63 -53.11
N GLY A 202 -10.13 -35.72 -53.93
CA GLY A 202 -8.73 -35.63 -53.50
C GLY A 202 -8.42 -34.36 -52.68
N SER A 203 -8.79 -33.19 -53.18
CA SER A 203 -8.53 -31.91 -52.50
C SER A 203 -9.28 -31.77 -51.17
N ALA A 204 -10.50 -32.30 -51.07
CA ALA A 204 -11.28 -32.30 -49.84
C ALA A 204 -10.68 -33.26 -48.79
N VAL A 205 -10.17 -34.42 -49.23
CA VAL A 205 -9.48 -35.38 -48.34
C VAL A 205 -8.13 -34.83 -47.87
N GLU A 206 -7.41 -34.11 -48.73
CA GLU A 206 -6.20 -33.39 -48.34
C GLU A 206 -6.48 -32.30 -47.30
N ALA A 207 -7.60 -31.57 -47.42
CA ALA A 207 -8.01 -30.59 -46.42
C ALA A 207 -8.33 -31.23 -45.05
N VAL A 208 -8.96 -32.41 -45.05
CA VAL A 208 -9.18 -33.20 -43.82
C VAL A 208 -7.85 -33.65 -43.21
N ARG A 209 -6.90 -34.11 -44.03
CA ARG A 209 -5.56 -34.51 -43.57
C ARG A 209 -4.77 -33.31 -43.01
N ALA A 210 -4.86 -32.15 -43.64
CA ALA A 210 -4.19 -30.93 -43.19
C ALA A 210 -4.77 -30.39 -41.87
N SER A 211 -6.07 -30.58 -41.64
CA SER A 211 -6.75 -30.12 -40.42
C SER A 211 -6.36 -30.93 -39.18
N CYS A 212 -5.95 -32.19 -39.36
CA CYS A 212 -5.55 -33.10 -38.27
C CYS A 212 -4.40 -34.01 -38.72
N SER A 213 -3.17 -33.48 -38.70
CA SER A 213 -1.95 -34.27 -38.92
C SER A 213 -1.69 -35.27 -37.79
N ASP A 214 -2.18 -34.98 -36.59
CA ASP A 214 -1.73 -35.65 -35.37
C ASP A 214 -2.57 -36.89 -35.02
N SER A 215 -3.76 -37.04 -35.63
CA SER A 215 -4.67 -38.14 -35.33
C SER A 215 -4.39 -39.34 -36.25
N GLU A 216 -3.89 -40.42 -35.67
CA GLU A 216 -3.71 -41.71 -36.37
C GLU A 216 -5.04 -42.22 -36.97
N PHE A 217 -6.17 -41.90 -36.32
CA PHE A 217 -7.50 -42.29 -36.75
C PHE A 217 -7.92 -41.62 -38.07
N THR A 218 -7.70 -40.30 -38.21
CA THR A 218 -8.00 -39.59 -39.47
C THR A 218 -7.10 -40.07 -40.59
N GLN A 219 -5.82 -40.33 -40.30
CA GLN A 219 -4.89 -40.89 -41.28
C GLN A 219 -5.32 -42.27 -41.78
N ALA A 220 -5.72 -43.17 -40.87
CA ALA A 220 -6.21 -44.50 -41.23
C ALA A 220 -7.49 -44.44 -42.09
N LEU A 221 -8.44 -43.56 -41.74
CA LEU A 221 -9.68 -43.40 -42.51
C LEU A 221 -9.45 -42.77 -43.88
N THR A 222 -8.57 -41.77 -44.00
CA THR A 222 -8.21 -41.20 -45.31
C THR A 222 -7.47 -42.21 -46.19
N ALA A 223 -6.69 -43.13 -45.61
CA ALA A 223 -6.01 -44.20 -46.33
C ALA A 223 -6.97 -45.34 -46.74
N ALA A 224 -8.07 -45.55 -46.00
CA ALA A 224 -9.09 -46.54 -46.32
C ALA A 224 -10.00 -46.13 -47.50
N LEU A 225 -9.96 -44.86 -47.92
CA LEU A 225 -10.73 -44.38 -49.07
C LEU A 225 -10.23 -45.01 -50.38
N PRO A 226 -11.14 -45.50 -51.25
CA PRO A 226 -10.73 -46.06 -52.52
C PRO A 226 -9.98 -45.05 -53.41
N PRO A 227 -8.88 -45.42 -54.09
CA PRO A 227 -8.11 -44.46 -54.89
C PRO A 227 -8.87 -43.93 -56.12
N GLU A 228 -9.83 -44.71 -56.64
CA GLU A 228 -10.71 -44.26 -57.73
C GLU A 228 -11.62 -43.09 -57.26
N SER A 229 -12.01 -43.03 -55.99
CA SER A 229 -12.86 -41.93 -55.47
C SER A 229 -12.10 -40.62 -55.30
N LEU A 230 -10.78 -40.68 -55.09
CA LEU A 230 -9.93 -39.48 -54.97
C LEU A 230 -9.70 -38.79 -56.32
N THR A 231 -9.47 -39.58 -57.38
CA THR A 231 -9.07 -39.09 -58.71
C THR A 231 -10.25 -38.81 -59.62
N ARG A 232 -11.22 -39.72 -59.67
CA ARG A 232 -12.42 -39.60 -60.52
C ARG A 232 -13.59 -38.98 -59.75
N GLY A 233 -13.67 -39.24 -58.45
CA GLY A 233 -14.80 -38.85 -57.61
C GLY A 233 -15.87 -39.94 -57.50
N VAL A 234 -16.96 -39.60 -56.82
CA VAL A 234 -18.06 -40.53 -56.50
C VAL A 234 -19.38 -40.03 -57.11
N TYR A 235 -20.22 -40.97 -57.57
CA TYR A 235 -21.57 -40.62 -58.04
C TYR A 235 -22.48 -40.25 -56.88
N SER A 236 -23.29 -39.21 -57.03
CA SER A 236 -24.35 -38.93 -56.07
C SER A 236 -25.43 -40.03 -56.10
N GLU A 237 -26.12 -40.24 -54.98
CA GLU A 237 -27.22 -41.22 -54.88
C GLU A 237 -28.32 -40.95 -55.91
N GLU A 238 -28.57 -39.67 -56.22
CA GLU A 238 -29.53 -39.24 -57.23
C GLU A 238 -29.08 -39.65 -58.65
N THR A 239 -27.80 -39.51 -58.95
CA THR A 239 -27.24 -39.89 -60.26
C THR A 239 -27.22 -41.41 -60.41
N LEU A 240 -26.89 -42.14 -59.33
CA LEU A 240 -27.01 -43.60 -59.30
C LEU A 240 -28.45 -44.08 -59.47
N ARG A 241 -29.43 -43.38 -58.88
CA ARG A 241 -30.85 -43.65 -59.06
C ARG A 241 -31.27 -43.52 -60.52
N VAL A 242 -30.89 -42.43 -61.18
CA VAL A 242 -31.19 -42.23 -62.61
C VAL A 242 -30.54 -43.32 -63.48
N ARG A 243 -29.25 -43.63 -63.24
CA ARG A 243 -28.54 -44.70 -63.94
C ARG A 243 -29.17 -46.07 -63.70
N PHE A 244 -29.66 -46.33 -62.49
CA PHE A 244 -30.30 -47.60 -62.15
C PHE A 244 -31.52 -47.86 -63.03
N TYR A 245 -32.36 -46.89 -63.34
CA TYR A 245 -33.51 -47.12 -64.22
C TYR A 245 -33.11 -47.57 -65.63
N ALA A 246 -31.98 -47.09 -66.16
CA ALA A 246 -31.44 -47.56 -67.43
C ALA A 246 -30.93 -49.00 -67.33
N VAL A 247 -30.18 -49.30 -66.26
CA VAL A 247 -29.66 -50.65 -65.96
C VAL A 247 -30.80 -51.63 -65.71
N GLN A 248 -31.86 -51.22 -65.02
CA GLN A 248 -33.04 -52.03 -64.75
C GLN A 248 -33.76 -52.40 -66.05
N LYS A 249 -33.92 -51.47 -66.99
CA LYS A 249 -34.48 -51.76 -68.31
C LYS A 249 -33.64 -52.76 -69.09
N LEU A 250 -32.32 -52.62 -69.05
CA LEU A 250 -31.40 -53.54 -69.73
C LEU A 250 -31.36 -54.91 -69.05
N ALA A 251 -31.25 -54.98 -67.73
CA ALA A 251 -31.25 -56.21 -66.95
C ALA A 251 -32.57 -57.00 -67.11
N ARG A 252 -33.72 -56.31 -67.26
CA ARG A 252 -35.01 -56.95 -67.58
C ARG A 252 -35.01 -57.63 -68.95
N ARG A 253 -34.38 -57.02 -69.97
CA ARG A 253 -34.29 -57.60 -71.33
C ARG A 253 -33.48 -58.89 -71.36
N VAL A 254 -32.57 -59.06 -70.41
CA VAL A 254 -31.62 -60.18 -70.34
C VAL A 254 -31.88 -61.09 -69.13
N ALA A 255 -33.07 -60.99 -68.51
CA ALA A 255 -33.40 -61.65 -67.25
C ALA A 255 -33.53 -63.18 -67.33
N MET A 256 -33.75 -63.74 -68.54
CA MET A 256 -33.97 -65.18 -68.77
C MET A 256 -32.72 -65.92 -69.29
N ILE A 257 -31.56 -65.27 -69.24
CA ILE A 257 -30.30 -65.83 -69.73
C ILE A 257 -29.43 -66.25 -68.56
N ASP A 258 -29.34 -67.57 -68.37
CA ASP A 258 -28.44 -68.19 -67.40
C ASP A 258 -26.98 -68.21 -67.92
N GLU A 259 -26.02 -68.31 -67.00
CA GLU A 259 -24.56 -68.24 -67.28
C GLU A 259 -24.04 -69.29 -68.27
N THR A 260 -24.82 -70.34 -68.54
CA THR A 260 -24.43 -71.48 -69.40
C THR A 260 -24.97 -71.40 -70.82
N ARG A 261 -25.89 -70.48 -71.14
CA ARG A 261 -26.58 -70.45 -72.45
C ARG A 261 -26.32 -69.14 -73.21
N ASN A 262 -25.42 -69.19 -74.20
CA ASN A 262 -24.96 -68.02 -74.96
C ASN A 262 -25.47 -67.98 -76.41
N SER A 263 -26.73 -68.36 -76.68
CA SER A 263 -27.27 -68.36 -78.05
C SER A 263 -28.01 -67.07 -78.40
N LEU A 264 -27.73 -66.48 -79.57
CA LEU A 264 -28.37 -65.23 -80.04
C LEU A 264 -29.90 -65.31 -80.12
N TYR A 265 -30.45 -66.48 -80.46
CA TYR A 265 -31.90 -66.73 -80.48
C TYR A 265 -32.54 -66.59 -79.10
N GLN A 266 -31.82 -66.97 -78.03
CA GLN A 266 -32.30 -66.82 -76.66
C GLN A 266 -32.29 -65.36 -76.18
N TYR A 267 -31.34 -64.54 -76.64
CA TYR A 267 -31.40 -63.09 -76.42
C TYR A 267 -32.64 -62.47 -77.07
N PHE A 268 -32.99 -62.89 -78.29
CA PHE A 268 -34.20 -62.44 -78.98
C PHE A 268 -35.48 -62.84 -78.24
N LEU A 269 -35.57 -64.09 -77.77
CA LEU A 269 -36.71 -64.55 -76.98
C LEU A 269 -36.83 -63.84 -75.62
N SER A 270 -35.71 -63.63 -74.92
CA SER A 270 -35.66 -62.88 -73.65
C SER A 270 -36.12 -61.44 -73.85
N TYR A 271 -35.74 -60.81 -74.97
CA TYR A 271 -36.20 -59.48 -75.34
C TYR A 271 -37.72 -59.43 -75.58
N LEU A 272 -38.26 -60.33 -76.41
CA LEU A 272 -39.71 -60.41 -76.68
C LEU A 272 -40.52 -60.65 -75.41
N GLN A 273 -40.04 -61.54 -74.54
CA GLN A 273 -40.68 -61.82 -73.26
C GLN A 273 -40.65 -60.60 -72.33
N SER A 274 -39.54 -59.87 -72.26
CA SER A 274 -39.44 -58.66 -71.44
C SER A 274 -40.38 -57.53 -71.89
N LEU A 275 -40.84 -57.58 -73.14
CA LEU A 275 -41.82 -56.65 -73.71
C LEU A 275 -43.26 -57.08 -73.44
N LEU A 276 -43.52 -58.40 -73.40
CA LEU A 276 -44.83 -58.99 -73.13
C LEU A 276 -45.17 -59.10 -71.64
N LEU A 277 -44.16 -59.22 -70.76
CA LEU A 277 -44.35 -59.26 -69.32
C LEU A 277 -44.43 -57.84 -68.75
N PHE A 278 -45.55 -57.50 -68.12
CA PHE A 278 -45.70 -56.30 -67.29
C PHE A 278 -45.25 -56.61 -65.86
N PRO A 279 -44.05 -56.20 -65.44
CA PRO A 279 -43.62 -56.44 -64.06
C PRO A 279 -44.39 -55.56 -63.06
N PRO A 280 -44.58 -56.01 -61.81
CA PRO A 280 -45.11 -55.16 -60.76
C PRO A 280 -44.16 -53.97 -60.56
N GLN A 281 -44.67 -52.74 -60.69
CA GLN A 281 -43.84 -51.54 -60.70
C GLN A 281 -43.07 -51.35 -59.39
N GLN A 282 -43.69 -51.70 -58.25
CA GLN A 282 -43.09 -51.55 -56.92
C GLN A 282 -43.64 -52.66 -56.02
N LEU A 283 -42.76 -53.50 -55.49
CA LEU A 283 -43.10 -54.49 -54.48
C LEU A 283 -42.25 -54.19 -53.25
N LYS A 284 -42.88 -54.04 -52.08
CA LYS A 284 -42.14 -53.86 -50.83
C LYS A 284 -41.37 -55.15 -50.53
N PRO A 285 -40.06 -55.08 -50.24
CA PRO A 285 -39.29 -56.27 -49.90
C PRO A 285 -39.85 -56.93 -48.63
N PRO A 286 -40.02 -58.27 -48.61
CA PRO A 286 -40.37 -58.99 -47.40
C PRO A 286 -39.22 -58.93 -46.38
N ALA A 287 -39.53 -59.07 -45.09
CA ALA A 287 -38.54 -59.03 -44.00
C ALA A 287 -37.54 -60.20 -44.06
N GLU A 288 -37.94 -61.33 -44.66
CA GLU A 288 -37.10 -62.50 -44.90
C GLU A 288 -37.25 -62.93 -46.37
N LEU A 289 -36.13 -63.17 -47.05
CA LEU A 289 -36.12 -63.66 -48.43
C LEU A 289 -36.09 -65.18 -48.44
N CYS A 290 -37.16 -65.80 -48.92
CA CYS A 290 -37.17 -67.23 -49.22
C CYS A 290 -36.31 -67.49 -50.48
N PRO A 291 -35.48 -68.56 -50.51
CA PRO A 291 -34.64 -68.89 -51.66
C PRO A 291 -35.43 -69.20 -52.93
N GLU A 292 -36.72 -69.52 -52.80
CA GLU A 292 -37.64 -69.82 -53.90
C GLU A 292 -38.19 -68.56 -54.59
N ASP A 293 -38.09 -67.37 -53.97
CA ASP A 293 -38.57 -66.10 -54.53
C ASP A 293 -37.52 -65.34 -55.39
N THR A 294 -36.38 -65.99 -55.67
CA THR A 294 -35.21 -65.44 -56.39
C THR A 294 -35.44 -65.26 -57.91
N SER A 295 -36.63 -64.84 -58.32
CA SER A 295 -36.86 -64.44 -59.71
C SER A 295 -36.22 -63.07 -59.98
N THR A 296 -35.48 -62.96 -61.09
CA THR A 296 -34.77 -61.73 -61.51
C THR A 296 -35.71 -60.51 -61.55
N PHE A 297 -36.97 -60.70 -61.95
CA PHE A 297 -37.97 -59.62 -61.99
C PHE A 297 -38.40 -59.12 -60.60
N LYS A 298 -38.60 -60.01 -59.62
CA LYS A 298 -38.91 -59.62 -58.23
C LYS A 298 -37.73 -58.90 -57.59
N LEU A 299 -36.51 -59.41 -57.77
CA LEU A 299 -35.28 -58.77 -57.26
C LEU A 299 -35.09 -57.35 -57.81
N LEU A 300 -35.31 -57.16 -59.11
CA LEU A 300 -35.24 -55.84 -59.74
C LEU A 300 -36.37 -54.89 -59.27
N ALA A 301 -37.53 -55.42 -58.89
CA ALA A 301 -38.64 -54.64 -58.34
C ALA A 301 -38.36 -54.22 -56.88
N TYR A 302 -37.79 -55.11 -56.06
CA TYR A 302 -37.34 -54.80 -54.70
C TYR A 302 -36.21 -53.76 -54.72
N ALA A 303 -35.24 -53.92 -55.62
CA ALA A 303 -34.16 -52.96 -55.79
C ALA A 303 -34.68 -51.57 -56.21
N SER A 304 -35.64 -51.47 -57.13
CA SER A 304 -36.24 -50.16 -57.47
C SER A 304 -36.97 -49.53 -56.28
N TYR A 305 -37.70 -50.33 -55.50
CA TYR A 305 -38.37 -49.84 -54.31
C TYR A 305 -37.36 -49.25 -53.30
N CYS A 306 -36.27 -49.96 -53.01
CA CYS A 306 -35.23 -49.49 -52.09
C CYS A 306 -34.54 -48.20 -52.58
N ILE A 307 -34.27 -48.07 -53.87
CA ILE A 307 -33.62 -46.87 -54.45
C ILE A 307 -34.52 -45.63 -54.37
N GLU A 308 -35.83 -45.81 -54.52
CA GLU A 308 -36.81 -44.74 -54.37
C GLU A 308 -36.94 -44.27 -52.91
N HIS A 309 -36.75 -45.19 -51.95
CA HIS A 309 -36.78 -44.88 -50.52
C HIS A 309 -35.43 -44.37 -49.98
N GLY A 310 -34.37 -44.36 -50.80
CA GLY A 310 -33.04 -43.88 -50.41
C GLY A 310 -32.12 -44.96 -49.82
N ASP A 311 -32.57 -46.21 -49.76
CA ASP A 311 -31.83 -47.33 -49.20
C ASP A 311 -30.93 -47.99 -50.26
N LEU A 312 -29.83 -47.30 -50.60
CA LEU A 312 -28.87 -47.78 -51.61
C LEU A 312 -28.20 -49.11 -51.20
N GLU A 313 -27.98 -49.34 -49.90
CA GLU A 313 -27.36 -50.57 -49.39
C GLU A 313 -28.21 -51.81 -49.67
N LEU A 314 -29.51 -51.74 -49.35
CA LEU A 314 -30.44 -52.84 -49.59
C LEU A 314 -30.60 -53.07 -51.09
N ALA A 315 -30.67 -52.00 -51.88
CA ALA A 315 -30.71 -52.11 -53.33
C ALA A 315 -29.47 -52.81 -53.90
N ALA A 316 -28.26 -52.45 -53.46
CA ALA A 316 -27.02 -53.10 -53.88
C ALA A 316 -26.98 -54.59 -53.50
N LYS A 317 -27.54 -54.96 -52.34
CA LYS A 317 -27.68 -56.38 -51.93
C LYS A 317 -28.62 -57.15 -52.87
N PHE A 318 -29.79 -56.61 -53.21
CA PHE A 318 -30.73 -57.24 -54.15
C PHE A 318 -30.15 -57.37 -55.56
N VAL A 319 -29.45 -56.34 -56.05
CA VAL A 319 -28.82 -56.36 -57.37
C VAL A 319 -27.64 -57.33 -57.40
N ASN A 320 -26.91 -57.52 -56.29
CA ASN A 320 -25.84 -58.51 -56.19
C ASN A 320 -26.36 -59.96 -56.19
N GLN A 321 -27.62 -60.19 -55.81
CA GLN A 321 -28.27 -61.50 -55.86
C GLN A 321 -28.74 -61.90 -57.26
N LEU A 322 -28.70 -60.99 -58.24
CA LEU A 322 -28.99 -61.31 -59.64
C LEU A 322 -28.00 -62.37 -60.16
N LYS A 323 -28.46 -63.23 -61.06
CA LYS A 323 -27.67 -64.31 -61.68
C LYS A 323 -27.63 -64.14 -63.20
N GLY A 324 -26.64 -64.77 -63.85
CA GLY A 324 -26.57 -64.75 -65.31
C GLY A 324 -26.12 -63.42 -65.89
N GLU A 325 -26.54 -63.18 -67.12
CA GLU A 325 -26.21 -61.96 -67.87
C GLU A 325 -26.81 -60.69 -67.26
N SER A 326 -27.94 -60.81 -66.55
CA SER A 326 -28.54 -59.69 -65.82
C SER A 326 -27.59 -59.10 -64.76
N ARG A 327 -26.79 -59.96 -64.11
CA ARG A 327 -25.75 -59.56 -63.15
C ARG A 327 -24.59 -58.85 -63.85
N ARG A 328 -24.18 -59.32 -65.03
CA ARG A 328 -23.09 -58.71 -65.82
C ARG A 328 -23.45 -57.29 -66.24
N VAL A 329 -24.67 -57.07 -66.72
CA VAL A 329 -25.18 -55.74 -67.07
C VAL A 329 -25.24 -54.81 -65.84
N ALA A 330 -25.60 -55.36 -64.68
CA ALA A 330 -25.66 -54.59 -63.44
C ALA A 330 -24.31 -54.44 -62.73
N GLN A 331 -23.24 -55.12 -63.19
CA GLN A 331 -21.96 -55.18 -62.51
C GLN A 331 -21.28 -53.82 -62.43
N ASP A 332 -21.34 -53.03 -63.50
CA ASP A 332 -20.77 -51.68 -63.52
C ASP A 332 -21.50 -50.77 -62.52
N TRP A 333 -22.84 -50.81 -62.52
CA TRP A 333 -23.62 -50.06 -61.55
C TRP A 333 -23.36 -50.53 -60.10
N LEU A 334 -23.21 -51.84 -59.89
CA LEU A 334 -22.85 -52.40 -58.58
C LEU A 334 -21.46 -51.97 -58.11
N LYS A 335 -20.46 -51.92 -59.00
CA LYS A 335 -19.12 -51.42 -58.66
C LYS A 335 -19.21 -49.97 -58.20
N GLU A 336 -19.89 -49.13 -58.96
CA GLU A 336 -20.08 -47.72 -58.61
C GLU A 336 -20.87 -47.56 -57.30
N ALA A 337 -21.97 -48.30 -57.12
CA ALA A 337 -22.75 -48.27 -55.89
C ALA A 337 -21.92 -48.68 -54.66
N ARG A 338 -21.10 -49.74 -54.75
CA ARG A 338 -20.21 -50.14 -53.65
C ARG A 338 -19.21 -49.05 -53.30
N MET A 339 -18.53 -48.48 -54.30
CA MET A 339 -17.58 -47.39 -54.11
C MET A 339 -18.22 -46.19 -53.42
N THR A 340 -19.47 -45.88 -53.77
CA THR A 340 -20.23 -44.78 -53.15
C THR A 340 -20.62 -45.09 -51.71
N LEU A 341 -20.97 -46.34 -51.39
CA LEU A 341 -21.31 -46.79 -50.05
C LEU A 341 -20.07 -46.86 -49.15
N GLU A 342 -18.95 -47.39 -49.64
CA GLU A 342 -17.67 -47.42 -48.92
C GLU A 342 -17.21 -46.00 -48.56
N THR A 343 -17.26 -45.09 -49.53
CA THR A 343 -16.91 -43.68 -49.31
C THR A 343 -17.88 -43.03 -48.32
N LYS A 344 -19.18 -43.27 -48.46
CA LYS A 344 -20.21 -42.72 -47.56
C LYS A 344 -20.01 -43.20 -46.13
N GLN A 345 -19.75 -44.48 -45.93
CA GLN A 345 -19.49 -45.06 -44.61
C GLN A 345 -18.27 -44.39 -43.95
N ILE A 346 -17.17 -44.21 -44.69
CA ILE A 346 -15.98 -43.54 -44.17
C ILE A 346 -16.28 -42.09 -43.79
N VAL A 347 -17.01 -41.36 -44.64
CA VAL A 347 -17.40 -39.96 -44.36
C VAL A 347 -18.35 -39.85 -43.17
N GLU A 348 -19.27 -40.79 -42.99
CA GLU A 348 -20.15 -40.85 -41.81
C GLU A 348 -19.35 -41.09 -40.53
N ILE A 349 -18.38 -42.00 -40.55
CA ILE A 349 -17.48 -42.24 -39.42
C ILE A 349 -16.63 -41.00 -39.13
N LEU A 350 -16.09 -40.33 -40.15
CA LEU A 350 -15.35 -39.07 -40.00
C LEU A 350 -16.24 -37.95 -39.44
N THR A 351 -17.50 -37.89 -39.85
CA THR A 351 -18.46 -36.90 -39.37
C THR A 351 -18.78 -37.15 -37.90
N ALA A 352 -19.04 -38.40 -37.52
CA ALA A 352 -19.25 -38.80 -36.14
C ALA A 352 -18.03 -38.47 -35.28
N TYR A 353 -16.82 -38.79 -35.76
CA TYR A 353 -15.58 -38.46 -35.08
C TYR A 353 -15.38 -36.95 -34.92
N ALA A 354 -15.53 -36.16 -35.99
CA ALA A 354 -15.39 -34.71 -35.94
C ALA A 354 -16.42 -34.08 -34.98
N SER A 355 -17.65 -34.59 -34.94
CA SER A 355 -18.66 -34.14 -33.98
C SER A 355 -18.31 -34.49 -32.54
N ALA A 356 -17.76 -35.69 -32.30
CA ALA A 356 -17.33 -36.13 -30.97
C ALA A 356 -16.14 -35.31 -30.46
N VAL A 357 -15.14 -35.04 -31.33
CA VAL A 357 -13.99 -34.19 -31.00
C VAL A 357 -14.45 -32.75 -30.72
N GLY A 358 -15.36 -32.20 -31.54
CA GLY A 358 -15.94 -30.88 -31.31
C GLY A 358 -16.63 -30.77 -29.94
N ILE A 359 -17.48 -31.74 -29.59
CA ILE A 359 -18.17 -31.77 -28.29
C ILE A 359 -17.16 -31.93 -27.14
N GLY A 360 -16.17 -32.81 -27.30
CA GLY A 360 -15.11 -33.04 -26.30
C GLY A 360 -14.34 -31.76 -25.96
N THR A 361 -14.00 -30.95 -26.97
CA THR A 361 -13.29 -29.67 -26.74
C THR A 361 -14.14 -28.63 -26.03
N THR A 362 -15.47 -28.65 -26.19
CA THR A 362 -16.37 -27.68 -25.52
C THR A 362 -16.68 -28.02 -24.07
N GLN A 363 -16.61 -29.30 -23.66
CA GLN A 363 -16.87 -29.71 -22.28
C GLN A 363 -15.68 -29.39 -21.36
N VAL A 364 -14.45 -29.46 -21.88
CA VAL A 364 -13.22 -29.08 -21.16
C VAL A 364 -13.19 -27.57 -20.82
N GLN A 365 -14.00 -26.74 -21.48
CA GLN A 365 -14.14 -25.30 -21.17
C GLN A 365 -15.11 -24.99 -20.01
N GLN A 366 -15.96 -25.94 -19.59
CA GLN A 366 -16.98 -25.70 -18.56
C GLN A 366 -16.59 -26.17 -17.15
N GLU A 367 -15.55 -26.99 -17.04
CA GLU A 367 -14.88 -27.32 -15.76
C GLU A 367 -13.70 -26.38 -15.53
#